data_AF-X1BNT2-F1
#
_entry.id   AF-X1BNT2-F1
#
_cell.length_a   1.000
_cell.length_b   1.000
_cell.length_c   1.000
_cell.angle_alpha   90.00
_cell.angle_beta   90.00
_cell.angle_gamma   90.00
#
_symmetry.space_group_name_H-M   'P 1'
#
loop_
_entity.id
_entity.type
_entity.pdbx_description
1 polymer ?
#
loop_
_entity_poly.entity_id
_entity_poly.type
_entity_poly.pdbx_seq_one_letter_code
_entity_poly.pdbx_strand_id
1 'polypeptide(L)'
;MDFAEIKKLLGSEADRLLNHECIGIPKNMIHAPGPDYIDRIFEHTDRNNQCLNNMGRLFNQTGRLAGTGYLSILPVDQGIEHSASASFAINPSYFDPENIIKLGIDGGCSGVVSTLGVLGSISRRYARKIPLIVKINHN
;
A
#
# COMPACT_ATOMS: atom_id res chain seq x y z
N MET A 1 -9.65 -12.07 13.82
CA MET A 1 -10.72 -12.71 13.04
C MET A 1 -10.16 -14.01 12.50
N ASP A 2 -10.74 -15.13 12.86
CA ASP A 2 -10.32 -16.45 12.34
C ASP A 2 -11.15 -16.87 11.11
N PHE A 3 -10.76 -17.98 10.47
CA PHE A 3 -11.41 -18.46 9.26
C PHE A 3 -12.89 -18.87 9.48
N ALA A 4 -13.23 -19.33 10.69
CA ALA A 4 -14.60 -19.74 11.02
C ALA A 4 -15.51 -18.50 11.16
N GLU A 5 -15.01 -17.43 11.76
CA GLU A 5 -15.70 -16.14 11.83
C GLU A 5 -15.96 -15.56 10.44
N ILE A 6 -14.97 -15.63 9.53
CA ILE A 6 -15.14 -15.19 8.13
C ILE A 6 -16.26 -15.99 7.45
N LYS A 7 -16.26 -17.32 7.57
CA LYS A 7 -17.33 -18.16 7.00
C LYS A 7 -18.70 -17.79 7.55
N LYS A 8 -18.81 -17.52 8.85
CA LYS A 8 -20.06 -17.13 9.49
C LYS A 8 -20.58 -15.79 8.95
N LEU A 9 -19.70 -14.81 8.76
CA LEU A 9 -20.06 -13.49 8.20
C LEU A 9 -20.54 -13.59 6.75
N LEU A 10 -19.92 -14.47 5.96
CA LEU A 10 -20.26 -14.67 4.55
C LEU A 10 -21.52 -15.54 4.34
N GLY A 11 -21.96 -16.28 5.36
CA GLY A 11 -23.20 -17.05 5.33
C GLY A 11 -23.27 -18.03 4.14
N SER A 12 -24.36 -17.96 3.38
CA SER A 12 -24.59 -18.82 2.21
C SER A 12 -23.63 -18.57 1.05
N GLU A 13 -22.95 -17.42 1.00
CA GLU A 13 -21.98 -17.10 -0.05
C GLU A 13 -20.57 -17.63 0.26
N ALA A 14 -20.33 -18.10 1.48
CA ALA A 14 -19.00 -18.47 1.96
C ALA A 14 -18.33 -19.50 1.04
N ASP A 15 -19.06 -20.53 0.61
CA ASP A 15 -18.52 -21.57 -0.26
C ASP A 15 -18.12 -21.00 -1.63
N ARG A 16 -19.04 -20.26 -2.26
CA ARG A 16 -18.83 -19.64 -3.58
C ARG A 16 -17.63 -18.68 -3.59
N LEU A 17 -17.45 -17.88 -2.54
CA LEU A 17 -16.41 -16.85 -2.49
C LEU A 17 -15.05 -17.39 -2.07
N LEU A 18 -15.01 -18.26 -1.06
CA LEU A 18 -13.74 -18.75 -0.48
C LEU A 18 -13.13 -19.89 -1.28
N ASN A 19 -13.95 -20.67 -2.01
CA ASN A 19 -13.49 -21.79 -2.83
C ASN A 19 -13.49 -21.47 -4.33
N HIS A 20 -13.68 -20.21 -4.73
CA HIS A 20 -13.60 -19.83 -6.14
C HIS A 20 -12.17 -20.02 -6.67
N GLU A 21 -12.05 -20.78 -7.76
CA GLU A 21 -10.84 -20.86 -8.57
C GLU A 21 -11.07 -20.19 -9.93
N CYS A 22 -10.16 -19.29 -10.31
CA CYS A 22 -10.24 -18.62 -11.61
C CYS A 22 -9.88 -19.61 -12.73
N ILE A 23 -10.87 -20.02 -13.52
CA ILE A 23 -10.68 -20.92 -14.66
C ILE A 23 -10.27 -20.21 -15.96
N GLY A 24 -10.33 -18.87 -16.00
CA GLY A 24 -10.07 -18.08 -17.21
C GLY A 24 -8.58 -17.94 -17.52
N ILE A 25 -7.84 -17.27 -16.64
CA ILE A 25 -6.38 -17.10 -16.75
C ILE A 25 -5.73 -17.84 -15.58
N PRO A 26 -5.02 -18.95 -15.82
CA PRO A 26 -4.42 -19.72 -14.74
C PRO A 26 -3.26 -18.96 -14.08
N LYS A 27 -3.02 -19.24 -12.80
CA LYS A 27 -2.00 -18.55 -11.98
C LYS A 27 -0.58 -18.65 -12.55
N ASN A 28 -0.26 -19.73 -13.26
CA ASN A 28 1.06 -19.93 -13.88
C ASN A 28 1.29 -19.07 -15.15
N MET A 29 0.25 -18.40 -15.67
CA MET A 29 0.37 -17.46 -16.80
C MET A 29 0.64 -16.02 -16.35
N ILE A 30 0.67 -15.75 -15.03
CA ILE A 30 0.97 -14.43 -14.50
C ILE A 30 2.25 -14.45 -13.65
N HIS A 31 2.92 -13.32 -13.60
CA HIS A 31 4.00 -13.08 -12.64
C HIS A 31 3.39 -12.84 -11.26
N ALA A 32 3.04 -13.91 -10.56
CA ALA A 32 2.44 -13.81 -9.24
C ALA A 32 3.42 -13.16 -8.23
N PRO A 33 2.93 -12.36 -7.28
CA PRO A 33 3.73 -11.88 -6.16
C PRO A 33 4.29 -13.02 -5.32
N GLY A 34 5.48 -12.81 -4.76
CA GLY A 34 6.13 -13.74 -3.84
C GLY A 34 7.33 -13.10 -3.13
N PRO A 35 7.95 -13.81 -2.17
CA PRO A 35 9.14 -13.31 -1.46
C PRO A 35 10.32 -12.98 -2.39
N ASP A 36 10.36 -13.63 -3.56
CA ASP A 36 11.38 -13.48 -4.60
C ASP A 36 11.01 -12.47 -5.69
N TYR A 37 9.92 -11.70 -5.52
CA TYR A 37 9.31 -10.94 -6.61
C TYR A 37 10.25 -9.90 -7.24
N ILE A 38 11.09 -9.24 -6.43
CA ILE A 38 12.05 -8.25 -6.95
C ILE A 38 13.11 -8.95 -7.80
N ASP A 39 13.71 -10.02 -7.30
CA ASP A 39 14.79 -10.75 -7.95
C ASP A 39 14.28 -11.41 -9.24
N ARG A 40 13.13 -12.09 -9.17
CA ARG A 40 12.54 -12.79 -10.30
C ARG A 40 12.02 -11.87 -11.40
N ILE A 41 11.51 -10.68 -11.07
CA ILE A 41 10.78 -9.82 -12.03
C ILE A 41 11.53 -8.55 -12.40
N PHE A 42 12.23 -7.91 -11.47
CA PHE A 42 12.78 -6.56 -11.66
C PHE A 42 14.30 -6.51 -11.74
N GLU A 43 15.03 -7.43 -11.12
CA GLU A 43 16.50 -7.41 -11.08
C GLU A 43 17.12 -7.37 -12.49
N HIS A 44 16.54 -8.09 -13.44
CA HIS A 44 17.05 -8.20 -14.80
C HIS A 44 16.51 -7.12 -15.77
N THR A 45 15.81 -6.12 -15.25
CA THR A 45 15.22 -5.04 -16.06
C THR A 45 16.14 -3.82 -16.18
N ASP A 46 15.68 -2.77 -16.85
CA ASP A 46 16.37 -1.48 -16.96
C ASP A 46 16.24 -0.60 -15.69
N ARG A 47 15.64 -1.10 -14.60
CA ARG A 47 15.50 -0.32 -13.37
C ARG A 47 16.85 -0.13 -12.70
N ASN A 48 17.22 1.13 -12.50
CA ASN A 48 18.48 1.46 -11.84
C ASN A 48 18.48 0.99 -10.37
N ASN A 49 19.69 0.90 -9.80
CA ASN A 49 19.90 0.42 -8.43
C ASN A 49 19.10 1.22 -7.38
N GLN A 50 18.89 2.53 -7.59
CA GLN A 50 18.11 3.34 -6.64
C GLN A 50 16.63 2.96 -6.67
N CYS A 51 16.09 2.69 -7.86
CA CYS A 51 14.73 2.19 -8.03
C CYS A 51 14.58 0.82 -7.36
N LEU A 52 15.48 -0.13 -7.65
CA LEU A 52 15.46 -1.46 -7.04
C LEU A 52 15.57 -1.40 -5.50
N ASN A 53 16.43 -0.53 -4.97
CA ASN A 53 16.53 -0.31 -3.52
C ASN A 53 15.22 0.21 -2.92
N ASN A 54 14.56 1.18 -3.56
CA ASN A 54 13.27 1.70 -3.10
C ASN A 54 12.16 0.64 -3.20
N MET A 55 12.19 -0.20 -4.23
CA MET A 55 11.28 -1.34 -4.34
C MET A 55 11.54 -2.37 -3.23
N GLY A 56 12.80 -2.70 -2.93
CA GLY A 56 13.15 -3.56 -1.80
C GLY A 56 12.67 -3.00 -0.46
N ARG A 57 12.75 -1.68 -0.26
CA ARG A 57 12.18 -1.02 0.93
C ARG A 57 10.66 -1.23 1.05
N LEU A 58 9.94 -1.13 -0.07
CA LEU A 58 8.48 -1.31 -0.13
C LEU A 58 8.07 -2.77 0.05
N PHE A 59 8.64 -3.69 -0.73
CA PHE A 59 8.22 -5.08 -0.80
C PHE A 59 8.80 -5.95 0.31
N ASN A 60 10.04 -5.68 0.75
CA ASN A 60 10.79 -6.63 1.58
C ASN A 60 11.09 -6.13 2.99
N GLN A 61 10.98 -4.82 3.27
CA GLN A 61 11.46 -4.25 4.54
C GLN A 61 10.40 -3.54 5.38
N THR A 62 9.32 -3.03 4.76
CA THR A 62 8.35 -2.17 5.45
C THR A 62 6.96 -2.76 5.50
N GLY A 63 6.29 -2.58 6.64
CA GLY A 63 4.90 -2.95 6.83
C GLY A 63 4.69 -4.44 7.11
N ARG A 64 3.45 -4.81 7.42
CA ARG A 64 3.06 -6.16 7.84
C ARG A 64 3.16 -7.22 6.73
N LEU A 65 3.25 -6.78 5.46
CA LEU A 65 3.35 -7.64 4.29
C LEU A 65 4.78 -7.74 3.74
N ALA A 66 5.77 -7.19 4.46
CA ALA A 66 7.18 -7.28 4.08
C ALA A 66 7.59 -8.75 3.81
N GLY A 67 8.23 -8.99 2.66
CA GLY A 67 8.73 -10.30 2.25
C GLY A 67 7.65 -11.25 1.71
N THR A 68 6.40 -10.82 1.59
CA THR A 68 5.32 -11.65 1.00
C THR A 68 5.19 -11.47 -0.52
N GLY A 69 5.79 -10.41 -1.06
CA GLY A 69 5.55 -9.94 -2.43
C GLY A 69 4.32 -9.05 -2.58
N TYR A 70 3.46 -8.95 -1.56
CA TYR A 70 2.29 -8.07 -1.57
C TYR A 70 2.57 -6.74 -0.86
N LEU A 71 1.86 -5.68 -1.26
CA LEU A 71 1.97 -4.36 -0.67
C LEU A 71 0.67 -3.92 -0.01
N SER A 72 0.78 -3.22 1.11
CA SER A 72 -0.32 -2.48 1.73
C SER A 72 0.04 -1.01 1.71
N ILE A 73 -0.69 -0.20 0.94
CA ILE A 73 -0.40 1.23 0.79
C ILE A 73 -1.55 2.02 1.41
N LEU A 74 -1.24 3.10 2.12
CA LEU A 74 -2.23 4.07 2.58
C LEU A 74 -2.28 5.26 1.59
N PRO A 75 -3.30 5.34 0.71
CA PRO A 75 -3.44 6.45 -0.23
C PRO A 75 -4.27 7.59 0.37
N VAL A 76 -3.66 8.75 0.59
CA VAL A 76 -4.35 9.96 1.06
C VAL A 76 -3.91 11.18 0.25
N ASP A 77 -4.62 11.45 -0.83
CA ASP A 77 -4.47 12.60 -1.74
C ASP A 77 -5.74 13.48 -1.82
N GLN A 78 -6.80 13.08 -1.13
CA GLN A 78 -8.14 13.72 -1.13
C GLN A 78 -8.13 15.21 -0.75
N GLY A 79 -7.14 15.67 0.02
CA GLY A 79 -7.01 17.07 0.40
C GLY A 79 -6.89 18.02 -0.81
N ILE A 80 -6.36 17.53 -1.95
CA ILE A 80 -6.36 18.26 -3.22
C ILE A 80 -7.59 17.91 -4.06
N GLU A 81 -7.98 16.64 -4.15
CA GLU A 81 -9.06 16.19 -5.05
C GLU A 81 -10.47 16.62 -4.61
N HIS A 82 -10.70 16.78 -3.31
CA HIS A 82 -12.02 17.09 -2.74
C HIS A 82 -12.02 18.32 -1.82
N SER A 83 -10.89 19.03 -1.72
CA SER A 83 -10.58 20.06 -0.72
C SER A 83 -10.42 19.51 0.71
N ALA A 84 -9.40 20.01 1.43
CA ALA A 84 -9.09 19.59 2.79
C ALA A 84 -10.28 19.73 3.75
N SER A 85 -11.11 20.76 3.57
CA SER A 85 -12.31 21.01 4.39
C SER A 85 -13.35 19.90 4.25
N ALA A 86 -13.59 19.38 3.04
CA ALA A 86 -14.56 18.31 2.85
C ALA A 86 -14.03 16.95 3.35
N SER A 87 -12.73 16.71 3.20
CA SER A 87 -12.11 15.42 3.55
C SER A 87 -11.80 15.26 5.04
N PHE A 88 -11.43 16.34 5.73
CA PHE A 88 -10.89 16.24 7.10
C PHE A 88 -11.76 16.92 8.17
N ALA A 89 -12.87 17.59 7.81
CA ALA A 89 -13.74 18.20 8.81
C ALA A 89 -14.34 17.19 9.80
N ILE A 90 -14.58 15.95 9.39
CA ILE A 90 -15.10 14.88 10.27
C ILE A 90 -14.06 14.49 11.32
N ASN A 91 -12.78 14.52 10.97
CA ASN A 91 -11.69 14.27 11.90
C ASN A 91 -10.58 15.32 11.74
N PRO A 92 -10.71 16.47 12.44
CA PRO A 92 -9.83 17.61 12.25
C PRO A 92 -8.35 17.34 12.53
N SER A 93 -8.01 16.26 13.25
CA SER A 93 -6.61 15.87 13.44
C SER A 93 -5.88 15.61 12.11
N TYR A 94 -6.58 15.21 11.05
CA TYR A 94 -5.98 14.91 9.75
C TYR A 94 -5.71 16.12 8.87
N PHE A 95 -6.03 17.35 9.33
CA PHE A 95 -5.45 18.56 8.74
C PHE A 95 -3.93 18.62 8.95
N ASP A 96 -3.42 18.00 10.02
CA ASP A 96 -1.98 17.79 10.19
C ASP A 96 -1.53 16.56 9.37
N PRO A 97 -0.71 16.76 8.33
CA PRO A 97 -0.24 15.66 7.49
C PRO A 97 0.57 14.60 8.26
N GLU A 98 1.14 14.93 9.42
CA GLU A 98 1.85 13.97 10.26
C GLU A 98 0.95 12.81 10.71
N ASN A 99 -0.33 13.06 10.95
CA ASN A 99 -1.27 12.04 11.41
C ASN A 99 -1.59 11.01 10.32
N ILE A 100 -1.54 11.40 9.05
CA ILE A 100 -1.63 10.47 7.92
C ILE A 100 -0.44 9.48 7.95
N ILE A 101 0.77 9.99 8.20
CA ILE A 101 1.97 9.15 8.24
C ILE A 101 1.97 8.23 9.46
N LYS A 102 1.57 8.74 10.64
CA LYS A 102 1.41 7.94 11.86
C LYS A 102 0.41 6.81 11.64
N LEU A 103 -0.74 7.11 11.06
CA LEU A 103 -1.74 6.09 10.72
C LEU A 103 -1.16 5.01 9.79
N GLY A 104 -0.39 5.40 8.77
CA GLY A 104 0.24 4.44 7.87
C GLY A 104 1.24 3.52 8.57
N ILE A 105 2.04 4.05 9.49
CA ILE A 105 3.00 3.27 10.29
C ILE A 105 2.25 2.34 11.26
N ASP A 106 1.30 2.87 12.02
CA ASP A 106 0.53 2.11 13.02
C ASP A 106 -0.34 1.03 12.37
N GLY A 107 -0.85 1.31 11.17
CA GLY A 107 -1.54 0.35 10.31
C GLY A 107 -0.61 -0.68 9.67
N GLY A 108 0.70 -0.60 9.86
CA GLY A 108 1.65 -1.53 9.26
C GLY A 108 1.63 -1.49 7.72
N CYS A 109 1.43 -0.31 7.12
CA CYS A 109 1.50 -0.13 5.67
C CYS A 109 2.95 -0.23 5.18
N SER A 110 3.11 -0.78 3.98
CA SER A 110 4.36 -0.80 3.22
C SER A 110 4.81 0.61 2.81
N GLY A 111 3.87 1.55 2.63
CA GLY A 111 4.16 2.93 2.26
C GLY A 111 2.94 3.83 2.35
N VAL A 112 3.16 5.14 2.27
CA VAL A 112 2.09 6.15 2.23
C VAL A 112 2.15 6.93 0.93
N VAL A 113 1.01 7.08 0.27
CA VAL A 113 0.85 7.92 -0.92
C VAL A 113 0.18 9.23 -0.53
N SER A 114 0.75 10.35 -0.98
CA SER A 114 0.10 11.66 -0.89
C SER A 114 0.69 12.64 -1.91
N THR A 115 0.24 13.88 -1.86
CA THR A 115 0.65 14.96 -2.76
C THR A 115 2.05 15.46 -2.42
N LEU A 116 2.73 16.09 -3.38
CA LEU A 116 4.10 16.58 -3.18
C LEU A 116 4.23 17.54 -2.00
N GLY A 117 3.26 18.45 -1.80
CA GLY A 117 3.28 19.40 -0.69
C GLY A 117 3.13 18.73 0.68
N VAL A 118 2.21 17.77 0.78
CA VAL A 118 1.98 17.00 2.02
C VAL A 118 3.21 16.17 2.36
N LEU A 119 3.76 15.41 1.41
CA LEU A 119 4.94 14.59 1.67
C LEU A 119 6.18 15.46 1.91
N GLY A 120 6.30 16.58 1.20
CA GLY A 120 7.39 17.53 1.33
C GLY A 120 7.52 18.10 2.75
N SER A 121 6.39 18.48 3.36
CA SER A 121 6.36 19.08 4.71
C SER A 121 6.83 18.13 5.82
N ILE A 122 6.69 16.81 5.63
CA ILE A 122 7.05 15.79 6.63
C ILE A 122 8.28 14.94 6.25
N SER A 123 8.78 15.08 5.03
CA SER A 123 9.79 14.21 4.43
C SER A 123 11.04 14.01 5.30
N ARG A 124 11.63 15.09 5.80
CA ARG A 124 12.85 15.05 6.64
C ARG A 124 12.69 14.19 7.90
N ARG A 125 11.48 14.13 8.45
CA ARG A 125 11.18 13.39 9.68
C ARG A 125 10.89 11.91 9.41
N TYR A 126 10.29 11.58 8.26
CA TYR A 126 9.69 10.27 8.03
C TYR A 126 10.27 9.46 6.86
N ALA A 127 11.00 10.06 5.93
CA ALA A 127 11.50 9.34 4.74
C ALA A 127 12.39 8.13 5.05
N ARG A 128 12.98 8.06 6.25
CA ARG A 128 13.76 6.91 6.74
C ARG A 128 12.93 5.87 7.51
N LYS A 129 11.71 6.21 7.90
CA LYS A 129 10.82 5.36 8.72
C LYS A 129 9.83 4.58 7.89
N ILE A 130 9.32 5.19 6.82
CA ILE A 130 8.34 4.58 5.91
C ILE A 130 8.56 5.15 4.49
N PRO A 131 8.44 4.33 3.42
CA PRO A 131 8.42 4.82 2.06
C PRO A 131 7.32 5.85 1.82
N LEU A 132 7.69 6.96 1.20
CA LEU A 132 6.79 8.02 0.77
C LEU A 132 6.64 7.95 -0.74
N ILE A 133 5.41 7.85 -1.24
CA ILE A 133 5.10 7.67 -2.65
C ILE A 133 4.35 8.91 -3.14
N VAL A 134 4.98 9.69 -4.03
CA VAL A 134 4.38 10.92 -4.52
C VAL A 134 3.34 10.62 -5.58
N LYS A 135 2.10 11.09 -5.37
CA LYS A 135 1.07 11.19 -6.41
C LYS A 135 1.40 12.37 -7.32
N ILE A 136 1.78 12.09 -8.56
CA ILE A 136 2.31 13.10 -9.50
C ILE A 136 1.20 13.95 -10.14
N ASN A 137 0.06 13.33 -10.46
CA ASN A 137 -1.07 13.99 -11.11
C ASN A 137 -2.20 14.33 -10.14
N HIS A 138 -2.91 15.41 -10.45
CA HIS A 138 -4.21 15.79 -9.89
C HIS A 138 -5.07 16.30 -11.06
N ASN A 139 -6.40 16.28 -10.90
CA ASN A 139 -7.34 16.84 -11.87
C ASN A 139 -7.43 18.36 -11.77
#